data_AF-A0A7V9N3A9-F1
#
_entry.id   AF-A0A7V9N3A9-F1
#
_cell.length_a   1.000
_cell.length_b   1.000
_cell.length_c   1.000
_cell.angle_alpha   90.00
_cell.angle_beta   90.00
_cell.angle_gamma   90.00
#
_symmetry.space_group_name_H-M   'P 1'
#
loop_
_entity.id
_entity.type
_entity.pdbx_description
1 polymer ?
#
loop_
_entity_poly.entity_id
_entity_poly.type
_entity_poly.pdbx_seq_one_letter_code
_entity_poly.pdbx_strand_id
1 'polypeptide(L)'
;MSEGEPADEAVVGEVTALYEQLIACLNARDYLRVYALYSDEYLERNFSEEMLNTLAATPVPTEASTQSAFGGVREARILDDGRVGALITTSNPQSGEVVVFALLRRDGDRLRIDDEQVVDAETSPGTAEATPAA
;
A
#
# COMPACT_ATOMS: atom_id res chain seq x y z
N MET A 1 -13.16 11.86 -3.70
CA MET A 1 -13.80 10.74 -4.41
C MET A 1 -15.31 10.91 -4.32
N SER A 2 -15.99 11.28 -5.40
CA SER A 2 -17.42 11.62 -5.35
C SER A 2 -18.37 10.57 -5.94
N GLU A 3 -17.85 9.44 -6.43
CA GLU A 3 -18.59 8.51 -7.31
C GLU A 3 -19.05 7.20 -6.62
N GLY A 4 -19.19 7.17 -5.28
CA GLY A 4 -19.65 5.96 -4.58
C GLY A 4 -20.27 6.22 -3.20
N GLU A 5 -20.96 5.20 -2.67
CA GLU A 5 -21.54 5.22 -1.32
C GLU A 5 -20.43 5.03 -0.26
N PRO A 6 -20.44 5.74 0.88
CA PRO A 6 -19.51 5.48 1.97
C PRO A 6 -19.51 4.01 2.38
N ALA A 7 -18.32 3.41 2.49
CA ALA A 7 -18.18 2.04 2.96
C ALA A 7 -18.59 1.92 4.43
N ASP A 8 -19.14 0.76 4.82
CA ASP A 8 -19.45 0.47 6.21
C ASP A 8 -18.19 0.14 7.03
N GLU A 9 -18.36 0.05 8.35
CA GLU A 9 -17.25 -0.26 9.27
C GLU A 9 -16.61 -1.62 9.01
N ALA A 10 -17.39 -2.59 8.49
CA ALA A 10 -16.87 -3.92 8.19
C ALA A 10 -15.89 -3.86 7.00
N VAL A 11 -16.27 -3.18 5.92
CA VAL A 11 -15.41 -2.96 4.75
C VAL A 11 -14.18 -2.14 5.11
N VAL A 12 -14.33 -1.08 5.92
CA VAL A 12 -13.17 -0.30 6.42
C VAL A 12 -12.23 -1.18 7.24
N GLY A 13 -12.76 -2.07 8.08
CA GLY A 13 -11.98 -3.04 8.85
C GLY A 13 -11.21 -4.02 7.96
N GLU A 14 -11.83 -4.50 6.88
CA GLU A 14 -11.16 -5.37 5.91
C GLU A 14 -10.02 -4.65 5.16
N VAL A 15 -10.24 -3.39 4.73
CA VAL A 15 -9.20 -2.57 4.10
C VAL A 15 -8.04 -2.32 5.07
N THR A 16 -8.36 -2.02 6.34
CA THR A 16 -7.37 -1.84 7.41
C THR A 16 -6.50 -3.08 7.56
N ALA A 17 -7.11 -4.25 7.76
CA ALA A 17 -6.38 -5.50 7.93
C ALA A 17 -5.50 -5.86 6.71
N LEU A 18 -6.01 -5.60 5.50
CA LEU A 18 -5.27 -5.80 4.26
C LEU A 18 -4.00 -4.93 4.20
N TYR A 19 -4.10 -3.66 4.55
CA TYR A 19 -2.97 -2.73 4.50
C TYR A 19 -1.97 -2.91 5.64
N GLU A 20 -2.43 -3.27 6.84
CA GLU A 20 -1.55 -3.70 7.93
C GLU A 20 -0.72 -4.92 7.49
N GLN A 21 -1.36 -5.90 6.85
CA GLN A 21 -0.67 -7.08 6.31
C GLN A 21 0.30 -6.70 5.19
N LEU A 22 -0.11 -5.82 4.26
CA LEU A 22 0.74 -5.34 3.16
C LEU A 22 2.01 -4.69 3.70
N ILE A 23 1.90 -3.74 4.62
CA ILE A 23 3.03 -3.03 5.22
C ILE A 23 3.95 -4.00 5.99
N ALA A 24 3.38 -4.94 6.75
CA ALA A 24 4.17 -5.95 7.43
C ALA A 24 4.98 -6.83 6.45
N CYS A 25 4.37 -7.24 5.33
CA CYS A 25 5.06 -8.06 4.32
C CYS A 25 6.12 -7.26 3.56
N LEU A 26 5.85 -5.98 3.23
CA LEU A 26 6.83 -5.08 2.63
C LEU A 26 8.04 -4.86 3.54
N ASN A 27 7.82 -4.61 4.83
CA ASN A 27 8.90 -4.45 5.82
C ASN A 27 9.71 -5.73 6.02
N ALA A 28 9.09 -6.91 5.85
CA ALA A 28 9.78 -8.20 5.86
C ALA A 28 10.48 -8.53 4.54
N ARG A 29 10.24 -7.74 3.48
CA ARG A 29 10.63 -8.02 2.08
C ARG A 29 10.13 -9.39 1.58
N ASP A 30 9.00 -9.85 2.11
CA ASP A 30 8.33 -11.08 1.69
C ASP A 30 7.41 -10.78 0.50
N TYR A 31 8.03 -10.57 -0.66
CA TYR A 31 7.32 -10.13 -1.86
C TYR A 31 6.32 -11.15 -2.38
N LEU A 32 6.52 -12.46 -2.12
CA LEU A 32 5.52 -13.48 -2.44
C LEU A 32 4.21 -13.22 -1.68
N ARG A 33 4.29 -12.88 -0.39
CA ARG A 33 3.11 -12.52 0.39
C ARG A 33 2.54 -11.16 -0.01
N VAL A 34 3.38 -10.21 -0.40
CA VAL A 34 2.92 -8.92 -0.95
C VAL A 34 2.08 -9.14 -2.20
N TYR A 35 2.60 -9.83 -3.21
CA TYR A 35 1.87 -10.05 -4.47
C TYR A 35 0.64 -10.91 -4.30
N ALA A 36 0.63 -11.81 -3.31
CA ALA A 36 -0.58 -12.53 -2.95
C ALA A 36 -1.73 -11.62 -2.49
N LEU A 37 -1.52 -10.33 -2.16
CA LEU A 37 -2.57 -9.39 -1.76
C LEU A 37 -3.17 -8.59 -2.93
N TYR A 38 -2.52 -8.62 -4.09
CA TYR A 38 -3.01 -7.97 -5.31
C TYR A 38 -3.95 -8.92 -6.08
N SER A 39 -4.77 -8.34 -6.95
CA SER A 39 -5.62 -9.12 -7.85
C SER A 39 -4.78 -9.75 -8.96
N ASP A 40 -5.25 -10.88 -9.50
CA ASP A 40 -4.59 -11.53 -10.64
C ASP A 40 -4.47 -10.58 -11.83
N GLU A 41 -5.50 -9.76 -12.08
CA GLU A 41 -5.52 -8.76 -13.15
C GLU A 41 -4.44 -7.68 -12.96
N TYR A 42 -4.22 -7.23 -11.72
CA TYR A 42 -3.10 -6.34 -11.42
C TYR A 42 -1.75 -7.01 -11.70
N LEU A 43 -1.59 -8.27 -11.30
CA LEU A 43 -0.35 -9.02 -11.48
C LEU A 43 -0.05 -9.24 -12.97
N GLU A 44 -1.04 -9.68 -13.75
CA GLU A 44 -0.89 -9.88 -15.20
C GLU A 44 -0.48 -8.59 -15.94
N ARG A 45 -1.00 -7.44 -15.50
CA ARG A 45 -0.67 -6.13 -16.09
C ARG A 45 0.73 -5.63 -15.71
N ASN A 46 1.19 -5.92 -14.50
CA ASN A 46 2.36 -5.27 -13.90
C ASN A 46 3.59 -6.18 -13.69
N PHE A 47 3.45 -7.50 -13.85
CA PHE A 47 4.57 -8.42 -13.66
C PHE A 47 5.61 -8.28 -14.77
N SER A 48 6.87 -8.08 -14.36
CA SER A 48 8.04 -8.09 -15.22
C SER A 48 8.96 -9.27 -14.88
N GLU A 49 9.87 -9.62 -15.79
CA GLU A 49 10.88 -10.66 -15.54
C GLU A 49 11.80 -10.31 -14.34
N GLU A 50 12.05 -9.03 -14.09
CA GLU A 50 12.82 -8.56 -12.93
C GLU A 50 12.08 -8.84 -11.61
N MET A 51 10.77 -8.66 -11.60
CA MET A 51 9.93 -8.95 -10.45
C MET A 51 9.94 -10.45 -10.11
N LEU A 52 9.94 -11.31 -11.13
CA LEU A 52 10.07 -12.77 -10.96
C LEU A 52 11.41 -13.16 -10.30
N ASN A 53 12.51 -12.51 -10.67
CA ASN A 53 13.82 -12.76 -10.04
C ASN A 53 13.84 -12.36 -8.56
N THR A 54 13.16 -11.27 -8.21
CA THR A 54 13.03 -10.82 -6.81
C THR A 54 12.24 -11.81 -5.97
N LEU A 55 11.23 -12.49 -6.57
CA LEU A 55 10.43 -13.51 -5.88
C LEU A 55 11.20 -14.79 -5.55
N ALA A 56 12.25 -15.09 -6.31
CA ALA A 56 13.11 -16.24 -6.06
C ALA A 56 14.15 -15.99 -4.95
N ALA A 57 14.32 -14.74 -4.51
CA ALA A 57 15.28 -14.38 -3.48
C ALA A 57 14.76 -14.69 -2.06
N THR A 58 15.68 -14.96 -1.14
CA THR A 58 15.32 -15.10 0.29
C THR A 58 15.05 -13.71 0.89
N PRO A 59 13.88 -13.48 1.51
CA PRO A 59 13.56 -12.20 2.16
C PRO A 59 14.56 -11.84 3.25
N VAL A 60 15.02 -10.60 3.24
CA VAL A 60 15.80 -10.01 4.34
C VAL A 60 15.02 -8.81 4.85
N PRO A 61 14.57 -8.79 6.11
CA PRO A 61 13.78 -7.68 6.62
C PRO A 61 14.51 -6.34 6.51
N THR A 62 13.72 -5.30 6.27
CA THR A 62 14.18 -3.90 6.28
C THR A 62 14.56 -3.50 7.71
N GLU A 63 15.62 -2.69 7.84
CA GLU A 63 16.07 -2.15 9.12
C GLU A 63 14.96 -1.34 9.78
N ALA A 64 14.79 -1.48 11.10
CA ALA A 64 13.69 -0.84 11.83
C ALA A 64 13.59 0.67 11.62
N SER A 65 14.72 1.36 11.45
CA SER A 65 14.82 2.80 11.16
C SER A 65 14.30 3.22 9.79
N THR A 66 14.00 2.27 8.90
CA THR A 66 13.56 2.52 7.51
C THR A 66 12.24 1.83 7.17
N GLN A 67 11.58 1.22 8.17
CA GLN A 67 10.31 0.54 7.99
C GLN A 67 9.17 1.53 7.72
N SER A 68 8.28 1.14 6.80
CA SER A 68 7.05 1.87 6.55
C SER A 68 6.02 1.59 7.64
N ALA A 69 5.11 2.53 7.85
CA ALA A 69 3.97 2.40 8.76
C ALA A 69 2.65 2.64 8.03
N PHE A 70 1.62 1.93 8.47
CA PHE A 70 0.24 2.18 8.06
C PHE A 70 -0.34 3.29 8.95
N GLY A 71 -0.81 4.37 8.32
CA GLY A 71 -1.38 5.55 8.99
C GLY A 71 -2.90 5.54 9.08
N GLY A 72 -3.58 4.54 8.50
CA GLY A 72 -5.02 4.38 8.56
C GLY A 72 -5.76 4.67 7.25
N VAL A 73 -7.05 4.33 7.24
CA VAL A 73 -7.98 4.62 6.15
C VAL A 73 -8.59 6.02 6.37
N ARG A 74 -8.35 6.96 5.45
CA ARG A 74 -8.93 8.31 5.50
C ARG A 74 -10.37 8.31 5.01
N GLU A 75 -10.64 7.58 3.94
CA GLU A 75 -11.95 7.47 3.32
C GLU A 75 -12.05 6.13 2.60
N ALA A 76 -13.20 5.48 2.63
CA ALA A 76 -13.49 4.31 1.80
C ALA A 76 -14.91 4.42 1.25
N ARG A 77 -15.09 4.05 -0.02
CA ARG A 77 -16.37 4.09 -0.72
C ARG A 77 -16.56 2.83 -1.55
N ILE A 78 -17.78 2.34 -1.59
CA ILE A 78 -18.22 1.29 -2.50
C ILE A 78 -18.67 1.98 -3.80
N LEU A 79 -18.07 1.59 -4.91
CA LEU A 79 -18.35 2.10 -6.24
C LEU A 79 -19.53 1.34 -6.88
N ASP A 80 -20.12 1.90 -7.94
CA ASP A 80 -21.29 1.32 -8.61
C ASP A 80 -21.06 -0.10 -9.16
N ASP A 81 -19.80 -0.46 -9.44
CA ASP A 81 -19.39 -1.79 -9.91
C ASP A 81 -19.09 -2.78 -8.77
N GLY A 82 -19.30 -2.37 -7.51
CA GLY A 82 -19.06 -3.17 -6.31
C GLY A 82 -17.60 -3.22 -5.85
N ARG A 83 -16.68 -2.53 -6.53
CA ARG A 83 -15.31 -2.33 -6.03
C ARG A 83 -15.30 -1.31 -4.90
N VAL A 84 -14.23 -1.34 -4.11
CA VAL A 84 -14.00 -0.39 -3.02
C VAL A 84 -12.88 0.56 -3.44
N GLY A 85 -13.16 1.86 -3.47
CA GLY A 85 -12.14 2.90 -3.56
C GLY A 85 -11.76 3.39 -2.17
N ALA A 86 -10.48 3.38 -1.81
CA ALA A 86 -10.01 3.81 -0.49
C ALA A 86 -8.84 4.80 -0.56
N LEU A 87 -8.90 5.86 0.26
CA LEU A 87 -7.78 6.75 0.53
C LEU A 87 -7.09 6.30 1.81
N ILE A 88 -5.79 6.05 1.71
CA ILE A 88 -5.01 5.41 2.76
C ILE A 88 -3.76 6.23 3.01
N THR A 89 -3.47 6.44 4.29
CA THR A 89 -2.21 7.06 4.70
C THR A 89 -1.17 5.97 4.93
N THR A 90 0.01 6.14 4.34
CA THR A 90 1.20 5.38 4.72
C THR A 90 2.35 6.34 4.96
N SER A 91 3.32 5.95 5.78
CA SER A 91 4.51 6.76 5.99
C SER A 91 5.76 5.91 5.92
N ASN A 92 6.85 6.52 5.46
CA ASN A 92 8.18 5.92 5.51
C ASN A 92 9.20 6.98 5.99
N PRO A 93 10.15 6.63 6.87
CA PRO A 93 11.16 7.56 7.38
C PRO A 93 11.96 8.30 6.30
N GLN A 94 12.10 7.72 5.11
CA GLN A 94 12.87 8.29 4.00
C GLN A 94 12.02 9.19 3.08
N SER A 95 10.74 8.86 2.86
CA SER A 95 9.88 9.58 1.91
C SER A 95 8.83 10.47 2.57
N GLY A 96 8.63 10.37 3.88
CA GLY A 96 7.56 11.06 4.59
C GLY A 96 6.22 10.34 4.51
N GLU A 97 5.15 11.08 4.78
CA GLU A 97 3.78 10.58 4.70
C GLU A 97 3.23 10.75 3.28
N VAL A 98 2.55 9.72 2.79
CA VAL A 98 1.87 9.73 1.49
C VAL A 98 0.44 9.24 1.63
N VAL A 99 -0.42 9.76 0.77
CA VAL A 99 -1.79 9.28 0.60
C VAL A 99 -1.86 8.47 -0.67
N VAL A 100 -2.30 7.23 -0.53
CA VAL A 100 -2.52 6.29 -1.62
C VAL A 100 -4.01 6.18 -1.87
N PHE A 101 -4.41 6.32 -3.12
CA PHE A 101 -5.70 5.80 -3.57
C PHE A 101 -5.54 4.35 -3.99
N ALA A 102 -6.32 3.48 -3.35
CA ALA A 102 -6.40 2.08 -3.67
C ALA A 102 -7.76 1.76 -4.28
N LEU A 103 -7.74 1.02 -5.39
CA LEU A 103 -8.92 0.38 -5.94
C LEU A 103 -8.87 -1.10 -5.54
N LEU A 104 -9.86 -1.55 -4.79
CA LEU A 104 -9.93 -2.90 -4.28
C LEU A 104 -11.12 -3.64 -4.86
N ARG A 105 -10.95 -4.92 -5.12
CA ARG A 105 -12.03 -5.81 -5.55
C ARG A 105 -12.24 -6.92 -4.54
N ARG A 106 -13.46 -7.41 -4.44
CA ARG A 106 -13.78 -8.64 -3.73
C ARG A 106 -13.40 -9.85 -4.61
N ASP A 107 -12.61 -10.75 -4.06
CA ASP A 107 -12.26 -12.05 -4.66
C ASP A 107 -12.56 -13.16 -3.65
N GLY A 108 -13.67 -13.86 -3.87
CA GLY A 108 -14.27 -14.75 -2.88
C GLY A 108 -14.57 -14.02 -1.56
N ASP A 109 -13.93 -14.45 -0.48
CA ASP A 109 -14.14 -13.93 0.88
C ASP A 109 -13.13 -12.83 1.28
N ARG A 110 -12.34 -12.29 0.33
CA ARG A 110 -11.25 -11.35 0.65
C ARG A 110 -11.22 -10.16 -0.30
N LEU A 111 -10.74 -9.02 0.20
CA LEU A 111 -10.37 -7.90 -0.66
C LEU A 111 -8.96 -8.13 -1.25
N ARG A 112 -8.82 -7.73 -2.52
CA ARG A 112 -7.56 -7.71 -3.27
C ARG A 112 -7.33 -6.33 -3.84
N ILE A 113 -6.07 -5.92 -3.92
CA ILE A 113 -5.67 -4.65 -4.51
C ILE A 113 -5.66 -4.79 -6.03
N ASP A 114 -6.53 -4.06 -6.71
CA ASP A 114 -6.70 -4.06 -8.17
C ASP A 114 -5.94 -2.90 -8.83
N ASP A 115 -5.76 -1.79 -8.11
CA ASP A 115 -4.90 -0.68 -8.50
C ASP A 115 -4.46 0.16 -7.29
N GLU A 116 -3.32 0.85 -7.39
CA GLU A 116 -2.82 1.79 -6.40
C GLU A 116 -2.12 2.97 -7.05
N GLN A 117 -2.43 4.18 -6.58
CA GLN A 117 -1.81 5.41 -7.04
C GLN A 117 -1.53 6.33 -5.86
N VAL A 118 -0.32 6.88 -5.78
CA VAL A 118 -0.02 7.95 -4.84
C VAL A 118 -0.73 9.22 -5.32
N VAL A 119 -1.64 9.75 -4.51
CA VAL A 119 -2.46 10.93 -4.83
C VAL A 119 -2.00 12.18 -4.10
N ASP A 120 -1.29 12.02 -3.00
CA ASP A 120 -0.64 13.12 -2.27
C ASP A 120 0.64 12.61 -1.61
N ALA A 121 1.67 13.44 -1.58
CA ALA A 121 2.94 13.14 -0.95
C ALA A 121 3.40 14.37 -0.18
N GLU A 122 3.21 14.36 1.13
CA GLU A 122 3.79 15.34 2.02
C GLU A 122 5.25 14.95 2.23
N THR A 123 6.13 15.41 1.34
CA THR A 123 7.58 15.27 1.52
C THR A 123 7.95 15.89 2.86
N SER A 124 8.20 15.07 3.87
CA SER A 124 8.76 15.57 5.12
C SER A 124 10.19 16.02 4.81
N PRO A 125 10.58 17.29 5.05
CA PRO A 125 11.96 17.70 4.90
C PRO A 125 12.80 16.99 5.95
N GLY A 126 13.37 15.84 5.58
CA GLY A 126 14.38 15.16 6.36
C GLY A 126 15.57 16.10 6.54
N THR A 127 15.78 16.51 7.79
CA THR A 127 16.94 17.20 8.36
C THR A 127 18.23 17.11 7.53
N ALA A 128 18.52 18.15 6.76
CA ALA A 128 19.89 18.49 6.40
C ALA A 128 20.48 19.35 7.52
N GLU A 129 20.96 18.71 8.59
CA GLU A 129 21.74 19.40 9.62
C GLU A 129 23.21 19.48 9.20
N ALA A 130 23.68 20.72 9.06
CA ALA A 130 25.04 21.26 9.22
C ALA A 130 26.21 20.92 8.25
N THR A 131 26.66 22.00 7.59
CA THR A 131 27.98 22.42 7.06
C THR A 131 29.25 21.75 7.64
N PRO A 132 30.33 21.63 6.83
CA PRO A 132 31.57 22.32 7.22
C PRO A 132 32.11 23.26 6.13
N ALA A 133 32.85 24.24 6.62
CA ALA A 133 33.44 25.37 5.91
C ALA A 133 34.56 24.98 4.92
N ALA A 134 34.82 25.91 3.99
CA ALA A 134 36.16 26.22 3.49
C ALA A 134 36.26 27.73 3.24
#